data_AF-A0A0T5NRE3-F1
#
_entry.id   AF-A0A0T5NRE3-F1
#
_cell.length_a   1.000
_cell.length_b   1.000
_cell.length_c   1.000
_cell.angle_alpha   90.00
_cell.angle_beta   90.00
_cell.angle_gamma   90.00
#
_symmetry.space_group_name_H-M   'P 1'
#
loop_
_entity.id
_entity.type
_entity.pdbx_description
1 polymer ?
#
loop_
_entity_poly.entity_id
_entity_poly.type
_entity_poly.pdbx_seq_one_letter_code
_entity_poly.pdbx_strand_id
1 'polypeptide(L)'
;MDAPLFSDEKLIDKFHDALVWPDLCDEESQSVRKKSIESNFSADAVVGGNAEVDIPLPSFLTWLGPKLDAEAKLSTAYARDKLLEEADTIFGKVVENSERKLIEIAATYMSDFTDRMLFVDAPGGIFTNFRGDVCDNDIISKMLETAPRPLVFIDAKKDSQILPTMIEMEDGGFRPAYKKFESELFGRGEIVFPSDDNKEKTKEYWEKLKQKSSSSRFAMEVVEDCCDGGRIGWIDFRMMFSNEGSTLHLHASPAGRYHTGTFAYNFVHRGFKFGCRIIGTLKAGNSVNILGIYDK
;
A
#
# COMPACT_ATOMS: atom_id res chain seq x y z
N MET A 1 8.97 -5.66 13.73
CA MET A 1 8.66 -4.65 12.73
C MET A 1 9.98 -4.08 12.23
N ASP A 2 10.25 -4.21 10.94
CA ASP A 2 11.36 -3.49 10.31
C ASP A 2 11.03 -2.01 10.20
N ALA A 3 12.05 -1.16 10.27
CA ALA A 3 11.87 0.27 10.12
C ALA A 3 11.31 0.59 8.72
N PRO A 4 10.32 1.50 8.60
CA PRO A 4 9.80 1.88 7.30
C PRO A 4 10.89 2.56 6.46
N LEU A 5 10.93 2.22 5.17
CA LEU A 5 11.68 2.97 4.16
C LEU A 5 11.13 4.39 3.99
N PHE A 6 9.82 4.52 4.21
CA PHE A 6 9.05 5.76 4.13
C PHE A 6 7.78 5.65 4.98
N SER A 7 7.39 6.73 5.65
CA SER A 7 6.12 6.87 6.36
C SER A 7 5.56 8.28 6.16
N ASP A 8 4.29 8.39 5.76
CA ASP A 8 3.55 9.66 5.81
C ASP A 8 2.87 9.80 7.16
N GLU A 9 3.65 10.20 8.16
CA GLU A 9 3.18 10.32 9.55
C GLU A 9 1.96 11.24 9.68
N LYS A 10 1.92 12.34 8.91
CA LYS A 10 0.82 13.32 8.97
C LYS A 10 -0.47 12.72 8.44
N LEU A 11 -0.40 11.95 7.35
CA LEU A 11 -1.56 11.28 6.80
C LEU A 11 -2.01 10.12 7.71
N ILE A 12 -1.07 9.36 8.28
CA ILE A 12 -1.36 8.32 9.27
C ILE A 12 -2.05 8.91 10.49
N ASP A 13 -1.54 10.00 11.06
CA ASP A 13 -2.13 10.68 12.22
C ASP A 13 -3.58 11.06 11.95
N LYS A 14 -3.84 11.79 10.85
CA LYS A 14 -5.19 12.21 10.48
C LYS A 14 -6.13 11.04 10.23
N PHE A 15 -5.61 9.95 9.68
CA PHE A 15 -6.41 8.78 9.37
C PHE A 15 -6.74 7.98 10.63
N HIS A 16 -5.78 7.85 11.54
CA HIS A 16 -5.98 7.28 12.86
C HIS A 16 -6.98 8.10 13.67
N ASP A 17 -6.86 9.42 13.68
CA ASP A 17 -7.79 10.32 14.37
C ASP A 17 -9.22 10.24 13.81
N ALA A 18 -9.37 9.96 12.51
CA ALA A 18 -10.68 9.86 11.88
C ALA A 18 -11.35 8.49 12.10
N LEU A 19 -10.55 7.43 12.35
CA LEU A 19 -11.03 6.05 12.34
C LEU A 19 -11.01 5.39 13.72
N VAL A 20 -9.98 5.67 14.52
CA VAL A 20 -9.69 4.96 15.77
C VAL A 20 -9.97 5.85 16.98
N TRP A 21 -9.56 7.12 16.92
CA TRP A 21 -9.70 8.06 18.04
C TRP A 21 -11.14 8.32 18.52
N PRO A 22 -12.18 8.36 17.66
CA PRO A 22 -13.56 8.56 18.12
C PRO A 22 -14.01 7.47 19.10
N ASP A 23 -13.55 6.23 18.91
CA ASP A 23 -13.91 5.09 19.76
C ASP A 23 -13.07 5.01 21.03
N LEU A 24 -11.87 5.60 21.05
CA LEU A 24 -10.97 5.61 22.20
C LEU A 24 -11.40 6.60 23.29
N CYS A 25 -12.17 7.62 22.93
CA CYS A 25 -12.64 8.66 23.85
C CYS A 25 -13.84 8.24 24.71
N ASP A 26 -14.41 7.04 24.52
CA ASP A 26 -15.59 6.57 25.24
C ASP A 26 -15.31 5.20 25.89
N GLU A 27 -15.27 5.15 27.22
CA GLU A 27 -14.90 3.94 28.00
C GLU A 27 -15.86 2.76 27.75
N GLU A 28 -17.13 3.04 27.46
CA GLU A 28 -18.12 2.01 27.09
C GLU A 28 -17.80 1.40 25.71
N SER A 29 -17.40 2.23 24.73
CA SER A 29 -17.06 1.81 23.37
C SER A 29 -15.84 0.89 23.32
N GLN A 30 -14.85 1.11 24.20
CA GLN A 30 -13.68 0.22 24.31
C GLN A 30 -14.07 -1.22 24.71
N SER A 31 -15.02 -1.38 25.62
CA SER A 31 -15.48 -2.70 26.10
C SER A 31 -16.37 -3.44 25.09
N VAL A 32 -17.16 -2.70 24.31
CA VAL A 32 -18.01 -3.24 23.24
C VAL A 32 -17.16 -3.68 22.05
N ARG A 33 -16.15 -2.89 21.70
CA ARG A 33 -15.20 -3.20 20.63
C ARG A 33 -14.37 -4.45 20.92
N LYS A 34 -13.92 -4.61 22.17
CA LYS A 34 -13.25 -5.83 22.61
C LYS A 34 -14.11 -7.08 22.36
N LYS A 35 -15.42 -7.01 22.64
CA LYS A 35 -16.37 -8.10 22.38
C LYS A 35 -16.72 -8.28 20.90
N SER A 36 -16.79 -7.21 20.09
CA SER A 36 -17.10 -7.31 18.65
C SER A 36 -15.95 -7.93 17.85
N ILE A 37 -14.70 -7.62 18.23
CA ILE A 37 -13.50 -8.27 17.72
C ILE A 37 -13.55 -9.77 18.01
N GLU A 38 -13.87 -10.17 19.24
CA GLU A 38 -14.02 -11.58 19.63
C GLU A 38 -15.17 -12.29 18.88
N SER A 39 -16.30 -11.61 18.62
CA SER A 39 -17.48 -12.19 17.97
C SER A 39 -17.41 -12.27 16.44
N ASN A 40 -16.94 -11.22 15.76
CA ASN A 40 -16.82 -11.21 14.29
C ASN A 40 -15.79 -12.23 13.80
N PHE A 41 -14.80 -12.48 14.64
CA PHE A 41 -13.80 -13.49 14.37
C PHE A 41 -14.38 -14.90 14.53
N SER A 42 -15.29 -15.13 15.48
CA SER A 42 -15.86 -16.47 15.74
C SER A 42 -17.00 -16.87 14.80
N ALA A 43 -17.66 -15.92 14.12
CA ALA A 43 -18.91 -16.22 13.41
C ALA A 43 -18.85 -16.25 11.86
N ASP A 44 -17.97 -15.52 11.17
CA ASP A 44 -18.12 -15.34 9.70
C ASP A 44 -16.91 -15.71 8.81
N ALA A 45 -15.83 -16.27 9.37
CA ALA A 45 -14.72 -16.82 8.57
C ALA A 45 -14.94 -18.28 8.12
N VAL A 46 -16.11 -18.87 8.40
CA VAL A 46 -16.45 -20.27 8.11
C VAL A 46 -17.81 -20.35 7.43
N VAL A 47 -17.92 -19.90 6.18
CA VAL A 47 -19.00 -20.37 5.29
C VAL A 47 -18.42 -20.68 3.92
N GLY A 48 -17.91 -21.90 3.79
CA GLY A 48 -17.33 -22.40 2.54
C GLY A 48 -16.93 -23.88 2.52
N GLY A 49 -17.51 -24.73 3.38
CA GLY A 49 -17.40 -26.19 3.26
C GLY A 49 -16.35 -26.84 4.17
N ASN A 50 -16.73 -28.01 4.70
CA ASN A 50 -15.95 -28.88 5.59
C ASN A 50 -14.70 -29.48 4.90
N ALA A 51 -13.73 -28.64 4.57
CA ALA A 51 -12.39 -29.08 4.23
C ALA A 51 -11.43 -28.22 5.06
N GLU A 52 -10.53 -28.87 5.80
CA GLU A 52 -9.31 -28.25 6.30
C GLU A 52 -8.53 -27.71 5.10
N VAL A 53 -8.86 -26.49 4.68
CA VAL A 53 -8.05 -25.73 3.75
C VAL A 53 -7.21 -24.82 4.63
N ASP A 54 -5.92 -25.13 4.73
CA ASP A 54 -4.92 -24.21 5.22
C ASP A 54 -5.01 -22.92 4.39
N ILE A 55 -5.74 -21.93 4.87
CA ILE A 55 -5.68 -20.58 4.34
C ILE A 55 -4.45 -19.94 5.02
N PRO A 56 -3.30 -19.82 4.34
CA PRO A 56 -2.14 -19.20 4.95
C PRO A 56 -2.51 -17.79 5.38
N LEU A 57 -2.15 -17.43 6.62
CA LEU A 57 -2.24 -16.05 7.07
C LEU A 57 -1.55 -15.17 6.01
N PRO A 58 -2.21 -14.11 5.52
CA PRO A 58 -1.60 -13.25 4.54
C PRO A 58 -0.23 -12.81 5.04
N SER A 59 0.79 -12.91 4.18
CA SER A 59 2.19 -12.59 4.50
C SER A 59 2.40 -11.17 5.03
N PHE A 60 1.37 -10.31 4.99
CA PHE A 60 1.41 -9.05 5.69
C PHE A 60 1.50 -9.26 7.19
N LEU A 61 0.73 -10.18 7.81
CA LEU A 61 0.68 -10.41 9.26
C LEU A 61 2.02 -10.81 9.90
N THR A 62 3.01 -11.24 9.13
CA THR A 62 4.39 -11.42 9.63
C THR A 62 5.02 -10.11 10.14
N TRP A 63 4.53 -8.95 9.67
CA TRP A 63 4.92 -7.62 10.15
C TRP A 63 4.54 -7.35 11.63
N LEU A 64 3.51 -8.02 12.14
CA LEU A 64 3.09 -7.93 13.55
C LEU A 64 4.05 -8.69 14.47
N GLY A 65 4.78 -9.68 13.94
CA GLY A 65 5.87 -10.33 14.66
C GLY A 65 6.37 -11.61 13.98
N PRO A 66 7.70 -11.87 13.95
CA PRO A 66 8.28 -13.07 13.33
C PRO A 66 7.89 -14.39 14.02
N LYS A 67 7.30 -14.34 15.22
CA LYS A 67 6.79 -15.53 15.92
C LYS A 67 5.49 -16.09 15.31
N LEU A 68 4.74 -15.27 14.57
CA LEU A 68 3.51 -15.71 13.90
C LEU A 68 3.81 -16.67 12.74
N ASP A 69 4.91 -16.48 12.04
CA ASP A 69 5.29 -17.29 10.87
C ASP A 69 5.68 -18.74 11.25
N ALA A 70 6.22 -18.91 12.47
CA ALA A 70 6.56 -20.21 13.03
C ALA A 70 5.35 -20.95 13.62
N GLU A 71 4.39 -20.22 14.20
CA GLU A 71 3.22 -20.77 14.87
C GLU A 71 2.01 -20.93 13.93
N ALA A 72 1.98 -20.24 12.78
CA ALA A 72 0.99 -20.42 11.72
C ALA A 72 1.04 -21.81 11.05
N LYS A 73 2.18 -22.51 11.13
CA LYS A 73 2.29 -23.92 10.70
C LYS A 73 1.60 -24.89 11.66
N LEU A 74 1.09 -24.42 12.79
CA LEU A 74 0.45 -25.17 13.85
C LEU A 74 -0.93 -24.57 14.11
N SER A 75 -1.86 -24.83 13.19
CA SER A 75 -3.28 -24.46 13.23
C SER A 75 -3.58 -22.95 13.25
N THR A 76 -4.42 -22.54 12.30
CA THR A 76 -4.91 -21.17 12.12
C THR A 76 -5.65 -20.61 13.35
N ALA A 77 -6.15 -21.46 14.25
CA ALA A 77 -6.83 -21.04 15.48
C ALA A 77 -5.87 -20.59 16.60
N TYR A 78 -4.63 -21.08 16.63
CA TYR A 78 -3.68 -20.76 17.72
C TYR A 78 -2.91 -19.46 17.48
N ALA A 79 -2.48 -19.23 16.23
CA ALA A 79 -1.90 -17.95 15.80
C ALA A 79 -2.88 -16.77 15.97
N ARG A 80 -4.17 -17.09 15.88
CA ARG A 80 -5.32 -16.21 15.98
C ARG A 80 -5.59 -15.72 17.40
N ASP A 81 -5.62 -16.62 18.39
CA ASP A 81 -5.82 -16.24 19.80
C ASP A 81 -4.64 -15.38 20.33
N LYS A 82 -3.43 -15.69 19.88
CA LYS A 82 -2.22 -14.94 20.25
C LYS A 82 -2.12 -13.55 19.59
N LEU A 83 -2.64 -13.40 18.37
CA LEU A 83 -2.78 -12.09 17.71
C LEU A 83 -3.69 -11.14 18.49
N LEU A 84 -4.79 -11.67 19.03
CA LEU A 84 -5.71 -10.90 19.88
C LEU A 84 -5.06 -10.53 21.22
N GLU A 85 -4.30 -11.46 21.82
CA GLU A 85 -3.59 -11.24 23.07
C GLU A 85 -2.43 -10.22 22.93
N GLU A 86 -1.69 -10.26 21.82
CA GLU A 86 -0.65 -9.26 21.51
C GLU A 86 -1.25 -7.90 21.14
N ALA A 87 -2.37 -7.86 20.40
CA ALA A 87 -3.12 -6.62 20.16
C ALA A 87 -3.54 -5.98 21.49
N ASP A 88 -4.13 -6.75 22.41
CA ASP A 88 -4.49 -6.34 23.78
C ASP A 88 -3.31 -5.73 24.55
N THR A 89 -2.08 -6.20 24.30
CA THR A 89 -0.86 -5.71 24.97
C THR A 89 -0.30 -4.45 24.30
N ILE A 90 -0.50 -4.28 22.99
CA ILE A 90 -0.05 -3.12 22.21
C ILE A 90 -0.80 -1.85 22.62
N PHE A 91 -2.10 -1.94 22.92
CA PHE A 91 -2.93 -0.80 23.35
C PHE A 91 -2.64 -0.31 24.78
N GLY A 92 -1.91 -1.07 25.61
CA GLY A 92 -1.71 -0.77 27.04
C GLY A 92 -0.58 0.20 27.38
N LYS A 93 0.28 0.59 26.43
CA LYS A 93 1.35 1.59 26.65
C LYS A 93 1.36 2.61 25.53
N VAL A 94 0.91 3.83 25.82
CA VAL A 94 0.92 4.99 24.92
C VAL A 94 2.35 5.31 24.50
N VAL A 95 2.76 4.79 23.35
CA VAL A 95 3.88 5.34 22.58
C VAL A 95 3.22 5.85 21.30
N GLU A 96 3.03 7.16 21.21
CA GLU A 96 2.44 7.79 20.03
C GLU A 96 3.52 7.90 18.94
N ASN A 97 3.57 6.92 18.04
CA ASN A 97 4.29 7.04 16.78
C ASN A 97 3.43 6.55 15.62
N SER A 98 3.78 6.98 14.41
CA SER A 98 3.02 6.68 13.20
C SER A 98 2.96 5.19 12.92
N GLU A 99 4.02 4.44 13.25
CA GLU A 99 4.05 3.00 13.04
C GLU A 99 3.00 2.27 13.88
N ARG A 100 2.87 2.63 15.17
CA ARG A 100 1.82 2.07 16.03
C ARG A 100 0.43 2.50 15.58
N LYS A 101 0.24 3.77 15.24
CA LYS A 101 -1.04 4.24 14.70
C LYS A 101 -1.45 3.47 13.43
N LEU A 102 -0.49 3.13 12.57
CA LEU A 102 -0.76 2.30 11.39
C LEU A 102 -1.15 0.87 11.76
N ILE A 103 -0.56 0.28 12.79
CA ILE A 103 -0.99 -1.03 13.34
C ILE A 103 -2.41 -0.94 13.87
N GLU A 104 -2.75 0.11 14.62
CA GLU A 104 -4.08 0.29 15.19
C GLU A 104 -5.15 0.52 14.10
N ILE A 105 -4.81 1.26 13.04
CA ILE A 105 -5.63 1.36 11.83
C ILE A 105 -5.84 -0.04 11.24
N ALA A 106 -4.77 -0.81 11.00
CA ALA A 106 -4.89 -2.14 10.43
C ALA A 106 -5.75 -3.08 11.30
N ALA A 107 -5.58 -3.05 12.62
CA ALA A 107 -6.39 -3.81 13.56
C ALA A 107 -7.88 -3.41 13.48
N THR A 108 -8.16 -2.10 13.38
CA THR A 108 -9.52 -1.57 13.16
C THR A 108 -10.14 -2.08 11.87
N TYR A 109 -9.37 -2.14 10.78
CA TYR A 109 -9.84 -2.71 9.53
C TYR A 109 -10.14 -4.20 9.66
N MET A 110 -9.31 -4.94 10.38
CA MET A 110 -9.54 -6.37 10.61
C MET A 110 -10.82 -6.62 11.40
N SER A 111 -11.15 -5.77 12.38
CA SER A 111 -12.31 -5.92 13.25
C SER A 111 -13.64 -5.45 12.65
N ASP A 112 -13.61 -4.25 12.06
CA ASP A 112 -14.82 -3.48 11.75
C ASP A 112 -15.05 -3.36 10.23
N PHE A 113 -14.00 -3.58 9.43
CA PHE A 113 -14.01 -3.33 7.98
C PHE A 113 -13.28 -4.42 7.17
N THR A 114 -13.44 -5.68 7.54
CA THR A 114 -12.66 -6.81 6.99
C THR A 114 -12.73 -6.90 5.46
N ASP A 115 -13.90 -6.61 4.87
CA ASP A 115 -14.11 -6.60 3.42
C ASP A 115 -13.34 -5.50 2.68
N ARG A 116 -12.94 -4.45 3.39
CA ARG A 116 -12.23 -3.27 2.88
C ARG A 116 -10.72 -3.36 3.05
N MET A 117 -10.22 -4.48 3.59
CA MET A 117 -8.78 -4.76 3.66
C MET A 117 -8.37 -5.57 2.44
N LEU A 118 -7.62 -4.95 1.53
CA LEU A 118 -7.25 -5.56 0.25
C LEU A 118 -5.76 -5.88 0.19
N PHE A 119 -5.42 -6.96 -0.49
CA PHE A 119 -4.08 -7.47 -0.70
C PHE A 119 -3.79 -7.56 -2.20
N VAL A 120 -2.56 -7.26 -2.58
CA VAL A 120 -2.09 -7.35 -3.97
C VAL A 120 -0.66 -7.86 -3.97
N ASP A 121 -0.39 -8.93 -4.70
CA ASP A 121 0.96 -9.24 -5.16
C ASP A 121 1.19 -8.57 -6.51
N ALA A 122 2.07 -7.57 -6.58
CA ALA A 122 2.36 -6.85 -7.81
C ALA A 122 3.69 -7.33 -8.45
N PRO A 123 3.74 -7.62 -9.76
CA PRO A 123 2.60 -7.71 -10.68
C PRO A 123 1.81 -9.02 -10.48
N GLY A 124 0.49 -8.89 -10.46
CA GLY A 124 -0.46 -10.00 -10.28
C GLY A 124 -1.88 -9.64 -10.71
N GLY A 125 -2.22 -8.35 -10.72
CA GLY A 125 -3.40 -7.81 -11.41
C GLY A 125 -4.73 -8.04 -10.71
N ILE A 126 -4.71 -8.57 -9.49
CA ILE A 126 -5.91 -8.93 -8.73
C ILE A 126 -5.78 -8.37 -7.32
N PHE A 127 -6.84 -7.68 -6.88
CA PHE A 127 -7.04 -7.39 -5.47
C PHE A 127 -7.68 -8.62 -4.83
N THR A 128 -7.22 -9.02 -3.66
CA THR A 128 -7.86 -10.06 -2.84
C THR A 128 -8.20 -9.48 -1.48
N ASN A 129 -9.13 -10.10 -0.76
CA ASN A 129 -9.38 -9.84 0.65
C ASN A 129 -9.51 -11.17 1.41
N PHE A 130 -9.92 -11.14 2.67
CA PHE A 130 -10.09 -12.36 3.47
C PHE A 130 -11.19 -13.31 2.95
N ARG A 131 -12.05 -12.85 2.03
CA ARG A 131 -13.09 -13.66 1.37
C ARG A 131 -12.68 -14.17 -0.01
N GLY A 132 -11.49 -13.81 -0.50
CA GLY A 132 -10.94 -14.24 -1.78
C GLY A 132 -10.77 -13.10 -2.78
N ASP A 133 -10.87 -13.41 -4.06
CA ASP A 133 -10.60 -12.46 -5.16
C ASP A 133 -11.66 -11.35 -5.25
N VAL A 134 -11.19 -10.12 -5.34
CA VAL A 134 -11.97 -8.89 -5.59
C VAL A 134 -11.68 -8.43 -7.03
N CYS A 135 -12.08 -9.25 -8.00
CA CYS A 135 -11.84 -9.01 -9.43
C CYS A 135 -12.87 -8.06 -10.08
N ASP A 136 -13.98 -7.77 -9.39
CA ASP A 136 -15.06 -6.98 -9.94
C ASP A 136 -14.87 -5.48 -9.67
N ASN A 137 -14.71 -4.71 -10.74
CA ASN A 137 -14.62 -3.25 -10.69
C ASN A 137 -15.85 -2.62 -10.03
N ASP A 138 -17.04 -3.26 -10.13
CA ASP A 138 -18.26 -2.76 -9.50
C ASP A 138 -18.20 -2.94 -7.98
N ILE A 139 -17.58 -4.01 -7.49
CA ILE A 139 -17.37 -4.22 -6.05
C ILE A 139 -16.42 -3.14 -5.51
N ILE A 140 -15.29 -2.92 -6.17
CA ILE A 140 -14.34 -1.88 -5.78
C ILE A 140 -15.01 -0.50 -5.83
N SER A 141 -15.78 -0.21 -6.88
CA SER A 141 -16.49 1.07 -7.02
C SER A 141 -17.48 1.29 -5.88
N LYS A 142 -18.28 0.29 -5.51
CA LYS A 142 -19.20 0.35 -4.36
C LYS A 142 -18.46 0.56 -3.04
N MET A 143 -17.32 -0.11 -2.83
CA MET A 143 -16.49 0.14 -1.64
C MET A 143 -16.01 1.59 -1.59
N LEU A 144 -15.68 2.18 -2.75
CA LEU A 144 -15.25 3.56 -2.87
C LEU A 144 -16.38 4.58 -2.72
N GLU A 145 -17.65 4.20 -2.71
CA GLU A 145 -18.76 5.15 -2.47
C GLU A 145 -18.92 5.51 -0.99
N THR A 146 -18.38 4.69 -0.09
CA THR A 146 -18.62 4.77 1.35
C THR A 146 -17.31 4.80 2.14
N ALA A 147 -17.33 5.50 3.27
CA ALA A 147 -16.21 5.53 4.21
C ALA A 147 -16.23 4.30 5.15
N PRO A 148 -15.06 3.87 5.66
CA PRO A 148 -13.73 4.33 5.28
C PRO A 148 -13.29 3.71 3.93
N ARG A 149 -12.34 4.36 3.24
CA ARG A 149 -11.80 3.86 1.95
C ARG A 149 -11.10 2.51 2.14
N PRO A 150 -10.95 1.65 1.12
CA PRO A 150 -10.22 0.39 1.30
C PRO A 150 -8.76 0.64 1.74
N LEU A 151 -8.31 -0.11 2.74
CA LEU A 151 -6.89 -0.18 3.15
C LEU A 151 -6.23 -1.27 2.31
N VAL A 152 -5.15 -0.92 1.62
CA VAL A 152 -4.48 -1.83 0.68
C VAL A 152 -3.06 -2.12 1.11
N PHE A 153 -2.68 -3.38 0.96
CA PHE A 153 -1.33 -3.89 1.17
C PHE A 153 -0.85 -4.45 -0.16
N ILE A 154 0.15 -3.79 -0.73
CA ILE A 154 0.71 -4.16 -2.03
C ILE A 154 2.12 -4.67 -1.82
N ASP A 155 2.32 -5.94 -2.11
CA ASP A 155 3.61 -6.59 -2.13
C ASP A 155 4.19 -6.47 -3.55
N ALA A 156 4.99 -5.44 -3.77
CA ALA A 156 5.76 -5.30 -4.98
C ALA A 156 6.90 -6.33 -4.98
N LYS A 157 6.88 -7.26 -5.94
CA LYS A 157 7.92 -8.27 -6.10
C LYS A 157 9.23 -7.62 -6.55
N LYS A 158 10.33 -8.35 -6.37
CA LYS A 158 11.59 -8.01 -7.01
C LYS A 158 11.39 -7.77 -8.51
N ASP A 159 12.13 -6.82 -9.03
CA ASP A 159 12.11 -6.30 -10.40
C ASP A 159 10.80 -5.54 -10.75
N SER A 160 9.97 -5.21 -9.75
CA SER A 160 8.82 -4.32 -9.94
C SER A 160 9.30 -2.90 -10.25
N GLN A 161 8.88 -2.39 -11.40
CA GLN A 161 9.19 -1.03 -11.82
C GLN A 161 8.27 -0.03 -11.13
N ILE A 162 8.87 0.95 -10.45
CA ILE A 162 8.21 2.07 -9.80
C ILE A 162 8.68 3.33 -10.52
N LEU A 163 7.80 3.93 -11.31
CA LEU A 163 8.16 4.92 -12.32
C LEU A 163 7.57 6.28 -11.93
N PRO A 164 8.40 7.30 -11.64
CA PRO A 164 7.90 8.62 -11.28
C PRO A 164 7.20 9.27 -12.47
N THR A 165 6.05 9.88 -12.23
CA THR A 165 5.27 10.57 -13.27
C THR A 165 5.23 12.07 -13.04
N MET A 166 5.01 12.52 -11.80
CA MET A 166 4.88 13.93 -11.47
C MET A 166 5.47 14.21 -10.10
N ILE A 167 6.13 15.36 -9.95
CA ILE A 167 6.76 15.78 -8.69
C ILE A 167 6.35 17.23 -8.43
N GLU A 168 5.90 17.52 -7.21
CA GLU A 168 5.82 18.89 -6.69
C GLU A 168 6.88 19.08 -5.60
N MET A 169 7.63 20.18 -5.70
CA MET A 169 8.66 20.55 -4.73
C MET A 169 8.05 21.27 -3.52
N GLU A 170 8.71 21.22 -2.36
CA GLU A 170 8.24 21.90 -1.15
C GLU A 170 8.13 23.42 -1.29
N ASP A 171 9.04 24.03 -2.07
CA ASP A 171 9.03 25.46 -2.42
C ASP A 171 8.05 25.80 -3.56
N GLY A 172 7.30 24.81 -4.02
CA GLY A 172 6.35 24.90 -5.11
C GLY A 172 6.97 24.61 -6.48
N GLY A 173 6.09 24.34 -7.45
CA GLY A 173 6.48 24.06 -8.83
C GLY A 173 6.36 22.58 -9.19
N PHE A 174 5.72 22.35 -10.33
CA PHE A 174 5.41 21.02 -10.85
C PHE A 174 6.42 20.60 -11.90
N ARG A 175 6.95 19.38 -11.76
CA ARG A 175 7.94 18.81 -12.66
C ARG A 175 7.44 17.47 -13.22
N PRO A 176 7.07 17.42 -14.51
CA PRO A 176 6.55 16.21 -15.14
C PRO A 176 7.69 15.22 -15.43
N ALA A 177 8.00 14.35 -14.48
CA ALA A 177 9.05 13.33 -14.58
C ALA A 177 8.87 12.41 -15.80
N TYR A 178 7.62 12.10 -16.19
CA TYR A 178 7.32 11.26 -17.35
C TYR A 178 7.95 11.77 -18.66
N LYS A 179 8.10 13.09 -18.83
CA LYS A 179 8.66 13.68 -20.06
C LYS A 179 10.11 13.25 -20.30
N LYS A 180 10.87 13.00 -19.23
CA LYS A 180 12.26 12.54 -19.34
C LYS A 180 12.33 11.10 -19.85
N PHE A 181 11.40 10.24 -19.42
CA PHE A 181 11.24 8.90 -19.99
C PHE A 181 10.90 8.96 -21.47
N GLU A 182 9.97 9.83 -21.87
CA GLU A 182 9.62 10.00 -23.29
C GLU A 182 10.82 10.42 -24.13
N SER A 183 11.52 11.47 -23.71
CA SER A 183 12.63 12.01 -24.49
C SER A 183 13.82 11.06 -24.60
N GLU A 184 14.14 10.31 -23.54
CA GLU A 184 15.37 9.52 -23.48
C GLU A 184 15.17 8.05 -23.89
N LEU A 185 13.99 7.46 -23.63
CA LEU A 185 13.74 6.06 -23.99
C LEU A 185 13.14 5.91 -25.41
N PHE A 186 12.36 6.88 -25.88
CA PHE A 186 11.64 6.79 -27.16
C PHE A 186 12.11 7.82 -28.20
N GLY A 187 12.90 8.80 -27.80
CA GLY A 187 13.19 9.94 -28.67
C GLY A 187 11.96 10.84 -28.83
N ARG A 188 12.18 12.08 -29.26
CA ARG A 188 11.12 13.10 -29.31
C ARG A 188 9.98 12.69 -30.26
N GLY A 189 8.78 12.49 -29.72
CA GLY A 189 7.54 12.36 -30.49
C GLY A 189 7.16 10.95 -30.96
N GLU A 190 7.94 9.92 -30.61
CA GLU A 190 7.62 8.52 -30.99
C GLU A 190 6.46 7.95 -30.16
N ILE A 191 6.42 8.29 -28.87
CA ILE A 191 5.36 7.89 -27.94
C ILE A 191 5.00 9.09 -27.07
N VAL A 192 3.70 9.38 -26.99
CA VAL A 192 3.14 10.46 -26.18
C VAL A 192 2.28 9.84 -25.09
N PHE A 193 2.41 10.35 -23.87
CA PHE A 193 1.54 10.00 -22.76
C PHE A 193 0.07 10.08 -23.20
N PRO A 194 -0.68 8.97 -23.16
CA PRO A 194 -2.02 8.92 -23.72
C PRO A 194 -3.01 9.74 -22.87
N SER A 195 -4.09 10.20 -23.50
CA SER A 195 -5.25 10.72 -22.75
C SER A 195 -5.97 9.59 -22.03
N ASP A 196 -6.60 9.93 -20.89
CA ASP A 196 -7.30 8.97 -20.03
C ASP A 196 -8.47 8.25 -20.73
N ASP A 197 -8.94 8.81 -21.84
CA ASP A 197 -10.06 8.33 -22.67
C ASP A 197 -9.73 7.06 -23.46
N ASN A 198 -8.46 6.64 -23.54
CA ASN A 198 -8.06 5.42 -24.26
C ASN A 198 -7.22 4.47 -23.40
N LYS A 199 -7.89 3.49 -22.79
CA LYS A 199 -7.29 2.49 -21.90
C LYS A 199 -6.29 1.59 -22.62
N GLU A 200 -6.58 1.20 -23.87
CA GLU A 200 -5.68 0.35 -24.67
C GLU A 200 -4.36 1.05 -24.97
N LYS A 201 -4.39 2.32 -25.38
CA LYS A 201 -3.18 3.13 -25.60
C LYS A 201 -2.40 3.36 -24.31
N THR A 202 -3.11 3.57 -23.19
CA THR A 202 -2.50 3.68 -21.86
C THR A 202 -1.74 2.41 -21.48
N LYS A 203 -2.36 1.26 -21.70
CA LYS A 203 -1.72 -0.04 -21.49
C LYS A 203 -0.50 -0.23 -22.40
N GLU A 204 -0.63 0.05 -23.70
CA GLU A 204 0.47 -0.06 -24.66
C GLU A 204 1.65 0.86 -24.29
N TYR A 205 1.37 2.08 -23.86
CA TYR A 205 2.38 3.04 -23.37
C TYR A 205 3.19 2.43 -22.22
N TRP A 206 2.50 1.92 -21.19
CA TRP A 206 3.14 1.35 -20.01
C TRP A 206 3.89 0.05 -20.31
N GLU A 207 3.38 -0.80 -21.21
CA GLU A 207 4.10 -2.00 -21.66
C GLU A 207 5.41 -1.66 -22.36
N LYS A 208 5.39 -0.68 -23.26
CA LYS A 208 6.60 -0.23 -23.96
C LYS A 208 7.62 0.39 -23.01
N LEU A 209 7.15 1.18 -22.05
CA LEU A 209 8.02 1.79 -21.04
C LEU A 209 8.61 0.72 -20.11
N LYS A 210 7.83 -0.30 -19.75
CA LYS A 210 8.32 -1.48 -19.02
C LYS A 210 9.44 -2.20 -19.75
N GLN A 211 9.30 -2.42 -21.06
CA GLN A 211 10.32 -3.10 -21.86
C GLN A 211 11.63 -2.30 -21.94
N LYS A 212 11.56 -0.96 -22.01
CA LYS A 212 12.75 -0.10 -22.12
C LYS A 212 13.38 0.25 -20.77
N SER A 213 12.59 0.30 -19.69
CA SER A 213 13.05 0.69 -18.34
C SER A 213 13.53 -0.51 -17.51
N SER A 214 14.41 -1.36 -18.05
CA SER A 214 14.86 -2.59 -17.38
C SER A 214 15.72 -2.38 -16.11
N SER A 215 16.04 -1.12 -15.77
CA SER A 215 16.85 -0.77 -14.61
C SER A 215 16.18 0.32 -13.77
N SER A 216 16.13 0.14 -12.45
CA SER A 216 15.66 1.16 -11.50
C SER A 216 16.55 2.40 -11.44
N ARG A 217 17.80 2.29 -11.93
CA ARG A 217 18.75 3.40 -11.97
C ARG A 217 18.20 4.59 -12.74
N PHE A 218 17.60 4.34 -13.90
CA PHE A 218 17.08 5.41 -14.74
C PHE A 218 15.94 6.15 -14.04
N ALA A 219 15.01 5.41 -13.43
CA ALA A 219 13.91 6.01 -12.67
C ALA A 219 14.41 6.82 -11.45
N MET A 220 15.46 6.36 -10.77
CA MET A 220 16.11 7.10 -9.68
C MET A 220 16.74 8.40 -10.18
N GLU A 221 17.52 8.36 -11.27
CA GLU A 221 18.15 9.52 -11.89
C GLU A 221 17.09 10.54 -12.39
N VAL A 222 15.93 10.08 -12.84
CA VAL A 222 14.81 10.97 -13.16
C VAL A 222 14.32 11.72 -11.93
N VAL A 223 14.14 11.06 -10.77
CA VAL A 223 13.73 11.75 -9.54
C VAL A 223 14.78 12.76 -9.09
N GLU A 224 16.05 12.35 -9.09
CA GLU A 224 17.17 13.19 -8.64
C GLU A 224 17.32 14.46 -9.50
N ASP A 225 17.34 14.31 -10.83
CA ASP A 225 17.44 15.43 -11.76
C ASP A 225 16.22 16.34 -11.70
N CYS A 226 15.03 15.75 -11.49
CA CYS A 226 13.83 16.54 -11.32
C CYS A 226 13.85 17.33 -10.02
N CYS A 227 14.69 17.06 -9.03
CA CYS A 227 14.63 17.80 -7.77
C CYS A 227 15.74 18.83 -7.61
N ASP A 228 16.86 18.73 -8.35
CA ASP A 228 18.00 19.68 -8.31
C ASP A 228 18.45 20.04 -6.87
N GLY A 229 18.50 19.04 -5.98
CA GLY A 229 18.85 19.22 -4.57
C GLY A 229 17.72 19.76 -3.67
N GLY A 230 16.57 20.14 -4.23
CA GLY A 230 15.37 20.51 -3.50
C GLY A 230 14.67 19.33 -2.81
N ARG A 231 13.70 19.65 -1.96
CA ARG A 231 12.91 18.68 -1.19
C ARG A 231 11.57 18.41 -1.87
N ILE A 232 11.21 17.13 -1.96
CA ILE A 232 9.92 16.71 -2.54
C ILE A 232 8.79 17.06 -1.55
N GLY A 233 7.80 17.82 -2.03
CA GLY A 233 6.51 17.96 -1.35
C GLY A 233 5.68 16.68 -1.51
N TRP A 234 5.37 16.32 -2.75
CA TRP A 234 4.78 15.03 -3.12
C TRP A 234 5.25 14.55 -4.49
N ILE A 235 5.06 13.26 -4.73
CA ILE A 235 5.46 12.58 -5.95
C ILE A 235 4.49 11.46 -6.28
N ASP A 236 4.08 11.43 -7.54
CA ASP A 236 3.26 10.39 -8.13
C ASP A 236 4.14 9.39 -8.87
N PHE A 237 3.77 8.12 -8.75
CA PHE A 237 4.39 7.01 -9.44
C PHE A 237 3.36 6.15 -10.17
N ARG A 238 3.85 5.42 -11.16
CA ARG A 238 3.15 4.30 -11.78
C ARG A 238 3.92 3.02 -11.51
N MET A 239 3.22 2.03 -11.01
CA MET A 239 3.77 0.70 -10.75
C MET A 239 2.93 -0.33 -11.51
N MET A 240 3.60 -1.34 -12.08
CA MET A 240 2.91 -2.40 -12.81
C MET A 240 2.00 -3.18 -11.86
N PHE A 241 0.70 -3.15 -12.15
CA PHE A 241 -0.32 -3.88 -11.41
C PHE A 241 -0.44 -5.30 -11.94
N SER A 242 -0.51 -5.46 -13.26
CA SER A 242 -0.57 -6.75 -13.95
C SER A 242 0.56 -6.89 -14.97
N ASN A 243 0.71 -8.09 -15.54
CA ASN A 243 1.73 -8.34 -16.56
C ASN A 243 1.36 -7.74 -17.92
N GLU A 244 0.07 -7.49 -18.13
CA GLU A 244 -0.53 -6.94 -19.34
C GLU A 244 -0.69 -5.42 -19.22
N GLY A 245 0.30 -4.73 -18.66
CA GLY A 245 0.42 -3.26 -18.74
C GLY A 245 -0.56 -2.42 -17.91
N SER A 246 -1.43 -3.03 -17.12
CA SER A 246 -2.22 -2.26 -16.15
C SER A 246 -1.31 -1.75 -15.02
N THR A 247 -1.59 -0.54 -14.52
CA THR A 247 -0.76 0.11 -13.49
C THR A 247 -1.58 0.58 -12.30
N LEU A 248 -0.94 0.56 -11.13
CA LEU A 248 -1.36 1.30 -9.96
C LEU A 248 -0.75 2.71 -10.03
N HIS A 249 -1.57 3.71 -9.73
CA HIS A 249 -1.08 5.05 -9.43
C HIS A 249 -0.74 5.12 -7.95
N LEU A 250 0.48 5.52 -7.60
CA LEU A 250 0.94 5.60 -6.22
C LEU A 250 1.27 7.05 -5.90
N HIS A 251 0.58 7.62 -4.93
CA HIS A 251 0.81 8.98 -4.45
C HIS A 251 1.55 8.94 -3.12
N ALA A 252 2.79 9.44 -3.10
CA ALA A 252 3.58 9.61 -1.89
C ALA A 252 3.74 11.09 -1.57
N SER A 253 3.54 11.47 -0.31
CA SER A 253 3.70 12.85 0.15
C SER A 253 4.76 12.95 1.25
N PRO A 254 6.07 12.93 0.91
CA PRO A 254 7.14 13.09 1.89
C PRO A 254 7.14 14.41 2.64
N ALA A 255 6.46 15.44 2.11
CA ALA A 255 6.31 16.75 2.74
C ALA A 255 7.65 17.33 3.22
N GLY A 256 8.68 17.18 2.38
CA GLY A 256 10.04 17.67 2.61
C GLY A 256 10.84 16.96 3.70
N ARG A 257 10.34 15.88 4.31
CA ARG A 257 11.05 15.22 5.43
C ARG A 257 12.21 14.34 5.01
N TYR A 258 12.21 13.90 3.75
CA TYR A 258 13.24 13.01 3.22
C TYR A 258 14.11 13.75 2.22
N HIS A 259 15.42 13.50 2.27
CA HIS A 259 16.30 13.89 1.17
C HIS A 259 15.87 13.13 -0.09
N THR A 260 15.76 13.84 -1.21
CA THR A 260 15.30 13.29 -2.49
C THR A 260 16.06 12.02 -2.88
N GLY A 261 17.39 12.05 -2.86
CA GLY A 261 18.21 10.88 -3.21
C GLY A 261 17.95 9.70 -2.27
N THR A 262 17.79 9.94 -0.97
CA THR A 262 17.45 8.89 0.00
C THR A 262 16.06 8.30 -0.28
N PHE A 263 15.07 9.14 -0.56
CA PHE A 263 13.72 8.68 -0.89
C PHE A 263 13.69 7.89 -2.19
N ALA A 264 14.31 8.40 -3.26
CA ALA A 264 14.40 7.73 -4.54
C ALA A 264 15.15 6.39 -4.43
N TYR A 265 16.29 6.38 -3.72
CA TYR A 265 17.04 5.17 -3.47
C TYR A 265 16.23 4.13 -2.69
N ASN A 266 15.60 4.54 -1.59
CA ASN A 266 14.85 3.63 -0.73
C ASN A 266 13.62 3.08 -1.44
N PHE A 267 12.82 3.91 -2.10
CA PHE A 267 11.59 3.43 -2.71
C PHE A 267 11.82 2.80 -4.08
N VAL A 268 12.48 3.51 -4.99
CA VAL A 268 12.64 3.08 -6.39
C VAL A 268 13.72 2.01 -6.52
N HIS A 269 14.92 2.27 -5.99
CA HIS A 269 16.04 1.34 -6.17
C HIS A 269 15.89 0.07 -5.33
N ARG A 270 15.64 0.19 -4.01
CA ARG A 270 15.46 -0.99 -3.16
C ARG A 270 14.17 -1.73 -3.49
N GLY A 271 13.06 -1.03 -3.72
CA GLY A 271 11.79 -1.64 -4.12
C GLY A 271 11.93 -2.47 -5.40
N PHE A 272 12.68 -2.00 -6.39
CA PHE A 272 13.02 -2.81 -7.56
C PHE A 272 13.96 -3.98 -7.21
N LYS A 273 15.03 -3.75 -6.45
CA LYS A 273 16.08 -4.76 -6.25
C LYS A 273 15.68 -5.92 -5.33
N PHE A 274 14.87 -5.64 -4.32
CA PHE A 274 14.51 -6.57 -3.26
C PHE A 274 13.00 -6.84 -3.19
N GLY A 275 12.18 -6.00 -3.82
CA GLY A 275 10.76 -5.91 -3.53
C GLY A 275 10.49 -4.97 -2.36
N CYS A 276 9.24 -4.58 -2.19
CA CYS A 276 8.79 -3.80 -1.02
C CYS A 276 7.32 -4.05 -0.74
N ARG A 277 6.90 -3.74 0.48
CA ARG A 277 5.50 -3.69 0.86
C ARG A 277 5.05 -2.23 0.96
N ILE A 278 3.96 -1.91 0.28
CA ILE A 278 3.34 -0.59 0.27
C ILE A 278 2.00 -0.71 0.99
N ILE A 279 1.77 0.12 2.00
CA ILE A 279 0.51 0.22 2.72
C ILE A 279 -0.12 1.58 2.38
N GLY A 280 -1.40 1.58 2.01
CA GLY A 280 -2.07 2.80 1.60
C GLY A 280 -3.59 2.71 1.60
N THR A 281 -4.25 3.80 1.21
CA THR A 281 -5.71 3.81 1.00
C THR A 281 -6.04 3.87 -0.48
N LEU A 282 -6.92 3.00 -0.96
CA LEU A 282 -7.38 2.97 -2.34
C LEU A 282 -8.36 4.11 -2.64
N LYS A 283 -8.17 4.72 -3.81
CA LYS A 283 -9.02 5.74 -4.43
C LYS A 283 -9.48 5.27 -5.80
N ALA A 284 -10.44 6.01 -6.37
CA ALA A 284 -10.89 5.78 -7.74
C ALA A 284 -9.72 5.83 -8.74
N GLY A 285 -9.82 5.02 -9.80
CA GLY A 285 -8.81 4.97 -10.85
C GLY A 285 -7.55 4.17 -10.48
N ASN A 286 -7.65 3.17 -9.60
CA ASN A 286 -6.51 2.36 -9.12
C ASN A 286 -5.38 3.21 -8.53
N SER A 287 -5.77 4.28 -7.82
CA SER A 287 -4.85 5.20 -7.17
C SER A 287 -4.74 4.91 -5.69
N VAL A 288 -3.53 4.92 -5.15
CA VAL A 288 -3.24 4.61 -3.76
C VAL A 288 -2.53 5.80 -3.12
N ASN A 289 -3.11 6.33 -2.05
CA ASN A 289 -2.36 7.21 -1.16
C ASN A 289 -1.48 6.36 -0.26
N ILE A 290 -0.17 6.52 -0.36
CA ILE A 290 0.79 5.75 0.44
C ILE A 290 0.79 6.28 1.88
N LEU A 291 0.60 5.37 2.83
CA LEU A 291 0.79 5.61 4.26
C LEU A 291 2.20 5.19 4.69
N GLY A 292 2.69 4.06 4.19
CA GLY A 292 4.02 3.56 4.52
C GLY A 292 4.58 2.61 3.48
N ILE A 293 5.91 2.53 3.43
CA ILE A 293 6.67 1.61 2.57
C ILE A 293 7.69 0.87 3.44
N TYR A 294 7.77 -0.44 3.28
CA TYR A 294 8.64 -1.34 4.05
C TYR A 294 9.46 -2.22 3.10
N ASP A 295 10.66 -2.60 3.51
CA ASP A 295 11.38 -3.70 2.86
C ASP A 295 10.57 -5.02 3.01
N LYS A 296 10.82 -5.97 2.10
CA LYS A 296 10.26 -7.32 2.14
C LYS A 296 11.36 -8.36 2.30
#